data_AF-A0A958BZ83-F1
#
_entry.id   AF-A0A958BZ83-F1
#
_cell.length_a   1.000
_cell.length_b   1.000
_cell.length_c   1.000
_cell.angle_alpha   90.00
_cell.angle_beta   90.00
_cell.angle_gamma   90.00
#
_symmetry.space_group_name_H-M   'P 1'
#
loop_
_entity.id
_entity.type
_entity.pdbx_description
1 polymer ?
#
loop_
_entity_poly.entity_id
_entity_poly.type
_entity_poly.pdbx_seq_one_letter_code
_entity_poly.pdbx_strand_id
1 'polypeptide(L)' 'MPFKKTILLGVCGDSAAGKTTLSTGIARILGEDRVTVICSDDYHRYNRKTRAEKGISALDPACNYINIMEHHFDLLRRG' A
#
# COMPACT_ATOMS: atom_id res chain seq x y z
N MET A 1 -26.38 -11.43 -12.22
CA MET A 1 -25.51 -11.43 -11.02
C MET A 1 -25.03 -10.00 -10.82
N PRO A 2 -25.13 -9.39 -9.62
CA PRO A 2 -24.69 -8.02 -9.47
C PRO A 2 -23.18 -7.95 -9.72
N PHE A 3 -22.73 -6.97 -10.51
CA PHE A 3 -21.32 -6.74 -10.80
C PHE A 3 -20.56 -6.53 -9.47
N LYS A 4 -19.63 -7.43 -9.15
CA LYS A 4 -18.79 -7.32 -7.96
C LYS A 4 -17.72 -6.25 -8.23
N LYS A 5 -17.98 -5.02 -7.79
CA LYS A 5 -17.08 -3.88 -8.00
C LYS A 5 -15.98 -3.88 -6.93
N THR A 6 -14.71 -3.92 -7.32
CA THR A 6 -13.57 -3.76 -6.39
C THR A 6 -13.54 -2.33 -5.86
N ILE A 7 -13.45 -2.16 -4.55
CA ILE A 7 -13.26 -0.85 -3.89
C ILE A 7 -11.81 -0.77 -3.39
N LEU A 8 -11.11 0.29 -3.79
CA LEU A 8 -9.77 0.59 -3.31
C LEU A 8 -9.84 1.70 -2.26
N LEU A 9 -9.32 1.44 -1.07
CA LEU A 9 -9.24 2.40 0.03
C LEU A 9 -7.78 2.65 0.39
N GLY A 10 -7.31 3.89 0.19
CA GLY A 10 -5.97 4.31 0.60
C GLY A 10 -5.94 4.79 2.04
N VAL A 11 -4.97 4.31 2.83
CA VAL A 11 -4.71 4.77 4.21
C VAL A 11 -3.30 5.35 4.25
N CYS A 12 -3.18 6.68 4.30
CA CYS A 12 -1.91 7.40 4.26
C CYS A 12 -1.56 8.04 5.61
N GLY A 13 -0.27 8.21 5.89
CA GLY A 13 0.25 8.81 7.12
C GLY A 13 1.65 8.34 7.45
N ASP A 14 2.32 8.99 8.40
CA ASP A 14 3.69 8.65 8.80
C ASP A 14 3.79 7.30 9.51
N SER A 15 5.03 6.82 9.65
CA SER A 15 5.31 5.63 10.47
C SER A 15 4.74 5.82 11.88
N ALA A 16 4.19 4.74 12.46
CA ALA A 16 3.51 4.73 13.76
C ALA A 16 2.22 5.58 13.88
N ALA A 17 1.67 6.13 12.80
CA ALA A 17 0.39 6.86 12.83
C ALA A 17 -0.87 5.97 13.00
N GLY A 18 -0.71 4.69 13.33
CA GLY A 18 -1.84 3.76 13.53
C GLY A 18 -2.47 3.18 12.26
N LYS A 19 -1.85 3.37 11.07
CA LYS A 19 -2.36 2.85 9.78
C LYS A 19 -2.68 1.36 9.81
N THR A 20 -1.76 0.55 10.34
CA THR A 20 -1.93 -0.91 10.45
C THR A 20 -3.08 -1.27 11.38
N THR A 21 -3.25 -0.53 12.47
CA THR A 21 -4.37 -0.71 13.41
C THR A 21 -5.70 -0.43 12.71
N LEU A 22 -5.77 0.66 11.96
CA LEU A 22 -6.97 1.04 11.22
C LEU A 22 -7.30 0.03 10.11
N SER A 23 -6.33 -0.36 9.27
CA SER A 23 -6.56 -1.32 8.19
C SER A 23 -6.98 -2.69 8.71
N THR A 24 -6.38 -3.14 9.82
CA THR A 24 -6.76 -4.41 10.48
C THR A 24 -8.19 -4.33 11.04
N GLY A 25 -8.56 -3.20 11.65
CA GLY A 25 -9.92 -2.97 12.14
C GLY A 25 -10.95 -3.02 11.01
N ILE A 26 -10.66 -2.37 9.88
CA ILE A 26 -11.53 -2.40 8.69
C ILE A 26 -11.70 -3.82 8.17
N ALA A 27 -10.61 -4.58 8.02
CA ALA A 27 -10.67 -5.97 7.56
C ALA A 27 -11.54 -6.85 8.48
N ARG A 28 -11.42 -6.68 9.81
CA ARG A 28 -12.23 -7.42 10.78
C ARG A 28 -13.73 -7.09 10.69
N ILE A 29 -14.07 -5.80 10.53
CA ILE A 29 -15.48 -5.36 10.42
C ILE A 29 -16.09 -5.83 9.10
N LEU A 30 -15.34 -5.74 8.01
CA LEU A 30 -15.81 -6.11 6.68
C LEU A 30 -15.62 -7.59 6.35
N GLY A 31 -14.98 -8.39 7.19
CA GLY A 31 -14.65 -9.79 6.92
C GLY A 31 -13.30 -9.93 6.19
N GLU A 32 -12.39 -10.71 6.80
CA GLU A 32 -11.02 -10.89 6.32
C GLU A 32 -10.95 -11.61 4.97
N ASP A 33 -11.98 -12.37 4.61
CA ASP A 33 -12.16 -13.03 3.31
C ASP A 33 -12.54 -12.06 2.18
N ARG A 34 -13.05 -10.87 2.54
CA ARG A 34 -13.53 -9.85 1.59
C ARG A 34 -12.57 -8.68 1.41
N VAL A 35 -11.55 -8.58 2.26
CA VAL A 35 -10.59 -7.46 2.28
C VAL A 35 -9.17 -7.98 2.11
N THR A 36 -8.45 -7.42 1.13
CA THR A 36 -7.01 -7.62 0.98
C THR A 36 -6.29 -6.35 1.41
N VAL A 37 -5.36 -6.48 2.36
CA VAL A 37 -4.51 -5.37 2.81
C VAL A 37 -3.20 -5.44 2.04
N ILE A 38 -2.84 -4.34 1.37
CA ILE A 38 -1.59 -4.21 0.61
C ILE A 38 -0.76 -3.11 1.26
N CYS A 39 0.53 -3.37 1.48
CA CYS A 39 1.47 -2.36 1.98
C CYS A 39 2.17 -1.67 0.81
N SER A 40 2.17 -0.33 0.77
CA SER A 40 2.88 0.41 -0.28
C SER A 40 4.41 0.30 -0.16
N ASP A 41 4.94 -0.06 1.01
CA ASP A 41 6.37 -0.22 1.25
C ASP A 41 6.98 -1.37 0.42
N ASP A 42 6.16 -2.30 -0.07
CA ASP A 42 6.58 -3.37 -0.98
C ASP A 42 7.11 -2.82 -2.32
N TYR A 43 6.79 -1.57 -2.65
CA TYR A 43 7.26 -0.87 -3.84
C TYR A 43 8.54 -0.05 -3.60
N HIS A 44 9.20 -0.19 -2.45
CA HIS A 44 10.50 0.43 -2.22
C HIS A 44 11.54 -0.08 -3.23
N ARG A 45 12.21 0.86 -3.90
CA ARG A 45 13.29 0.57 -4.85
C ARG A 45 14.55 0.04 -4.18
N TYR A 46 14.81 0.51 -2.97
CA TYR A 46 16.02 0.20 -2.21
C TYR A 46 15.66 -0.34 -0.83
N ASN A 47 16.37 -1.36 -0.38
CA ASN A 47 16.25 -1.86 0.99
C ASN A 47 16.83 -0.85 2.02
N ARG A 48 16.60 -1.09 3.31
CA ARG A 48 17.06 -0.20 4.38
C ARG A 48 18.58 0.04 4.37
N LYS A 49 19.37 -1.01 4.11
CA LYS A 49 20.85 -0.92 4.09
C LYS A 49 21.32 0.01 2.97
N THR A 50 20.86 -0.21 1.74
CA THR A 50 21.22 0.60 0.58
C THR A 50 20.77 2.06 0.73
N ARG A 51 19.61 2.31 1.37
CA ARG A 51 19.17 3.68 1.66
C ARG A 51 20.09 4.41 2.64
N ALA A 52 20.52 3.72 3.71
CA ALA A 52 21.47 4.27 4.67
C ALA A 52 22.82 4.58 4.03
N GLU A 53 23.35 3.66 3.22
CA GLU A 53 24.62 3.85 2.48
C GLU A 53 24.56 5.04 1.50
N LYS A 54 23.41 5.27 0.88
CA LYS A 54 23.19 6.37 -0.07
C LYS A 54 22.74 7.69 0.58
N GLY A 55 22.45 7.70 1.88
CA GLY A 55 21.92 8.88 2.59
C GLY A 55 20.55 9.34 2.10
N ILE A 56 19.71 8.42 1.60
CA ILE A 56 18.40 8.72 0.98
C ILE A 56 17.23 8.28 1.87
N SER A 57 16.14 9.04 1.85
CA SER A 57 14.92 8.74 2.61
C SER A 57 14.03 7.73 1.88
N ALA A 58 13.31 6.91 2.64
CA ALA A 58 12.25 6.06 2.09
C ALA A 58 11.07 6.86 1.53
N LEU A 59 10.91 8.12 1.98
CA LEU A 59 9.84 9.03 1.57
C LEU A 59 10.15 9.75 0.25
N ASP A 60 11.38 9.67 -0.25
CA ASP A 60 11.74 10.23 -1.54
C ASP A 60 10.99 9.45 -2.66
N PRO A 61 10.19 10.12 -3.51
CA PRO A 61 9.50 9.46 -4.62
C PRO A 61 10.45 8.66 -5.54
N ALA A 62 11.68 9.11 -5.75
CA ALA A 62 12.68 8.42 -6.57
C ALA A 62 13.15 7.09 -5.97
N CYS A 63 12.91 6.89 -4.66
CA CYS A 63 13.22 5.66 -3.93
C CYS A 63 12.06 4.65 -3.95
N ASN A 64 11.00 4.91 -4.72
CA ASN A 64 9.81 4.09 -4.82
C ASN A 64 9.44 3.86 -6.28
N TYR A 65 8.96 2.66 -6.61
CA TYR A 65 8.44 2.36 -7.95
C TYR A 65 7.00 2.87 -8.11
N ILE A 66 6.81 4.20 -8.07
CA ILE A 66 5.48 4.84 -8.07
C ILE A 66 4.66 4.51 -9.32
N ASN A 67 5.31 4.48 -10.49
CA ASN A 67 4.66 4.12 -11.75
C ASN A 67 4.16 2.66 -11.76
N ILE A 68 4.91 1.74 -11.16
CA ILE A 68 4.50 0.33 -11.05
C ILE A 68 3.35 0.21 -10.05
N MET A 69 3.45 0.91 -8.92
CA MET A 69 2.40 0.95 -7.90
C MET A 69 1.07 1.45 -8.47
N GLU A 70 1.09 2.57 -9.19
CA GLU A 70 -0.08 3.13 -9.87
C GLU A 70 -0.69 2.13 -10.84
N HIS A 71 0.13 1.52 -11.69
CA HIS A 71 -0.34 0.54 -12.67
C HIS A 71 -1.00 -0.67 -12.00
N HIS A 72 -0.39 -1.23 -10.95
CA HIS A 72 -0.96 -2.35 -10.21
C HIS A 72 -2.29 -1.98 -9.53
N PHE A 73 -2.40 -0.77 -8.97
CA PHE A 73 -3.64 -0.30 -8.34
C PHE A 73 -4.77 -0.07 -9.36
N ASP A 74 -4.46 0.44 -10.55
CA ASP A 74 -5.43 0.58 -11.64
C ASP A 74 -5.95 -0.79 -12.11
N LEU A 75 -5.06 -1.77 -12.30
CA LEU A 75 -5.45 -3.14 -12.64
C LEU A 75 -6.36 -3.76 -11.58
N LEU A 76 -5.98 -3.70 -10.30
CA LEU A 76 -6.81 -4.22 -9.20
C LEU A 76 -8.19 -3.56 -9.16
N ARG A 77 -8.26 -2.26 -9.45
CA ARG A 77 -9.52 -1.51 -9.39
C ARG A 77 -10.49 -1.88 -10.51
N ARG A 78 -9.96 -2.32 -11.66
CA ARG A 78 -10.73 -2.75 -12.84
C ARG A 78 -11.22 -4.19 -12.75
N GLY A 79 -10.54 -5.02 -11.94
CA GLY A 79 -10.80 -6.45 -11.84
C GLY A 79 -10.33 -7.20 -13.07
#